data_AF-A0A7C1AAX6-F1
#
_entry.id   AF-A0A7C1AAX6-F1
#
_cell.length_a   1.000
_cell.length_b   1.000
_cell.length_c   1.000
_cell.angle_alpha   90.00
_cell.angle_beta   90.00
_cell.angle_gamma   90.00
#
_symmetry.space_group_name_H-M   'P 1'
#
loop_
_entity.id
_entity.type
_entity.pdbx_description
1 polymer ?
#
loop_
_entity_poly.entity_id
_entity_poly.type
_entity_poly.pdbx_seq_one_letter_code
_entity_poly.pdbx_strand_id
1 'polypeptide(L)'
;LREKQAVEKGLKVRIGRFQFRALGKAHAMGEIAGIVKLIADEESDKLLGAHIIGPHASDLVHEAALAIEKGLTARDIAHMIHAHPTLAEGIMEAAEDVHDSAIHMPKK
;
A
#
# COMPACT_ATOMS: atom_id res chain seq x y z
N LEU A 1 -2.84 -11.61 -2.95
CA LEU A 1 -1.78 -12.56 -3.38
C LEU A 1 -0.44 -12.20 -2.73
N ARG A 2 0.44 -13.18 -2.52
CA ARG A 2 1.88 -12.93 -2.28
C ARG A 2 2.60 -12.70 -3.61
N GLU A 3 3.73 -11.99 -3.60
CA GLU A 3 4.51 -11.71 -4.82
C GLU A 3 4.93 -13.00 -5.53
N LYS A 4 5.49 -13.96 -4.79
CA LYS A 4 5.83 -15.29 -5.33
C LYS A 4 4.62 -15.99 -5.98
N GLN A 5 3.44 -15.92 -5.36
CA GLN A 5 2.23 -16.52 -5.91
C GLN A 5 1.74 -15.83 -7.18
N ALA A 6 1.95 -14.51 -7.31
CA ALA A 6 1.59 -13.79 -8.54
C ALA A 6 2.50 -14.22 -9.69
N VAL A 7 3.81 -14.31 -9.43
CA VAL A 7 4.81 -14.78 -10.41
C VAL A 7 4.55 -16.23 -10.82
N GLU A 8 4.25 -17.13 -9.87
CA GLU A 8 3.90 -18.53 -10.16
C GLU A 8 2.63 -18.67 -11.01
N LYS A 9 1.72 -17.70 -10.94
CA LYS A 9 0.52 -17.62 -11.79
C LYS A 9 0.78 -16.98 -13.16
N GLY A 10 2.03 -16.61 -13.47
CA GLY A 10 2.40 -15.94 -14.71
C GLY A 10 1.97 -14.47 -14.78
N LEU A 11 1.58 -13.86 -13.65
CA LEU A 11 1.21 -12.45 -13.59
C LEU A 11 2.47 -11.57 -13.53
N LYS A 12 2.46 -10.48 -14.29
CA LYS A 12 3.43 -9.41 -14.13
C LYS A 12 2.90 -8.40 -13.12
N VAL A 13 3.74 -8.00 -12.18
CA VAL A 13 3.30 -7.18 -11.06
C VAL A 13 4.21 -6.00 -10.81
N ARG A 14 3.61 -4.90 -10.35
CA ARG A 14 4.30 -3.76 -9.75
C ARG A 14 4.15 -3.81 -8.24
N ILE A 15 5.19 -3.34 -7.55
CA ILE A 15 5.24 -3.38 -6.10
C ILE A 15 5.44 -1.97 -5.57
N GLY A 16 4.48 -1.54 -4.75
CA GLY A 16 4.55 -0.31 -3.99
C GLY A 16 4.81 -0.61 -2.51
N ARG A 17 5.64 0.20 -1.85
CA ARG A 17 6.04 0.02 -0.46
C ARG A 17 6.12 1.36 0.26
N PHE A 18 5.64 1.41 1.50
CA PHE A 18 5.82 2.57 2.36
C PHE A 18 6.18 2.16 3.79
N GLN A 19 7.14 2.85 4.39
CA GLN A 19 7.65 2.56 5.74
C GLN A 19 6.92 3.44 6.76
N PHE A 20 6.44 2.84 7.86
CA PHE A 20 5.82 3.61 8.95
C PHE A 20 6.76 4.64 9.57
N ARG A 21 8.09 4.44 9.46
CA ARG A 21 9.10 5.41 9.87
C ARG A 21 9.03 6.74 9.13
N ALA A 22 8.45 6.76 7.92
CA ALA A 22 8.22 7.99 7.16
C ALA A 22 6.86 8.65 7.46
N LEU A 23 6.03 8.05 8.32
CA LEU A 23 4.66 8.50 8.57
C LEU A 23 4.53 9.34 9.85
N GLY A 24 4.04 10.57 9.73
CA GLY A 24 3.89 11.49 10.86
C GLY A 24 3.01 10.93 11.99
N LYS A 25 1.90 10.26 11.66
CA LYS A 25 1.04 9.64 12.68
C LYS A 25 1.75 8.56 13.50
N ALA A 26 2.59 7.75 12.84
CA ALA A 26 3.35 6.69 13.50
C ALA A 26 4.37 7.27 14.50
N HIS A 27 5.02 8.39 14.15
CA HIS A 27 5.86 9.15 15.08
C HIS A 27 5.08 9.69 16.27
N ALA A 28 3.90 10.27 16.03
CA ALA A 28 3.05 10.79 17.10
C ALA A 28 2.58 9.72 18.10
N MET A 29 2.52 8.45 17.66
CA MET A 29 2.17 7.30 18.50
C MET A 29 3.40 6.62 19.14
N GLY A 30 4.61 6.94 18.69
CA GLY A 30 5.83 6.21 19.08
C GLY A 30 5.97 4.83 18.43
N GLU A 31 5.14 4.50 17.44
CA GLU A 31 5.06 3.17 16.80
C GLU A 31 5.55 3.22 15.34
N ILE A 32 6.84 3.46 15.17
CA ILE A 32 7.47 3.74 13.86
C ILE A 32 7.93 2.49 13.07
N ALA A 33 7.82 1.30 13.67
CA ALA A 33 8.26 0.06 13.04
C ALA A 33 7.13 -0.51 12.17
N GLY A 34 7.44 -0.80 10.91
CA GLY A 34 6.47 -1.42 10.01
C GLY A 34 6.61 -0.99 8.56
N ILE A 35 5.88 -1.70 7.70
CA ILE A 35 5.80 -1.46 6.27
C ILE A 35 4.40 -1.81 5.74
N VAL A 36 3.90 -1.00 4.82
CA VAL A 36 2.80 -1.35 3.92
C VAL A 36 3.39 -1.76 2.58
N LYS A 37 2.98 -2.90 2.04
CA LYS A 37 3.37 -3.39 0.71
C LYS A 37 2.12 -3.73 -0.10
N LEU A 38 1.97 -3.07 -1.24
CA LEU A 38 0.92 -3.35 -2.21
C LEU A 38 1.50 -4.05 -3.44
N ILE A 39 0.70 -4.90 -4.05
CA ILE A 39 1.02 -5.66 -5.25
C ILE A 39 -0.08 -5.37 -6.26
N ALA A 40 0.26 -4.68 -7.34
CA ALA A 40 -0.67 -4.37 -8.42
C ALA A 40 -0.30 -5.16 -9.68
N ASP A 41 -1.29 -5.48 -10.48
CA ASP A 41 -1.09 -6.02 -11.82
C ASP A 41 -0.41 -4.97 -12.72
N GLU A 42 0.59 -5.36 -13.50
CA GLU A 42 1.36 -4.39 -14.30
C GLU A 42 0.53 -3.78 -15.45
N GLU A 43 -0.41 -4.52 -16.01
CA GLU A 43 -1.18 -4.09 -17.19
C GLU A 43 -2.47 -3.38 -16.78
N SER A 44 -3.26 -4.00 -15.91
CA SER A 44 -4.58 -3.50 -15.49
C SER A 44 -4.54 -2.56 -14.29
N ASP A 45 -3.40 -2.43 -13.63
CA ASP A 45 -3.20 -1.67 -12.38
C ASP A 45 -4.04 -2.15 -11.18
N LYS A 46 -4.81 -3.23 -11.33
CA LYS A 46 -5.66 -3.77 -10.27
C LYS A 46 -4.85 -4.22 -9.08
N LEU A 47 -5.32 -3.91 -7.87
CA LEU A 47 -4.71 -4.42 -6.66
C LEU A 47 -4.91 -5.93 -6.58
N LEU A 48 -3.80 -6.67 -6.50
CA LEU A 48 -3.76 -8.12 -6.41
C LEU A 48 -3.49 -8.62 -4.99
N GLY A 49 -2.89 -7.79 -4.14
CA GLY A 49 -2.56 -8.15 -2.76
C GLY A 49 -1.99 -7.00 -1.95
N ALA A 50 -2.14 -7.12 -0.64
CA ALA A 50 -1.55 -6.23 0.35
C ALA A 50 -0.91 -7.03 1.48
N HIS A 51 0.19 -6.52 2.02
CA HIS A 51 0.85 -7.03 3.22
C HIS A 51 1.18 -5.86 4.11
N ILE A 52 0.77 -5.92 5.37
CA ILE A 52 0.96 -4.83 6.33
C ILE A 52 1.60 -5.42 7.58
N ILE A 53 2.68 -4.78 8.03
CA ILE A 53 3.33 -5.04 9.31
C ILE A 53 3.41 -3.68 10.01
N GLY A 54 2.88 -3.54 11.21
CA GLY A 54 2.89 -2.27 11.94
C GLY A 54 1.65 -2.07 12.82
N PRO A 55 1.50 -0.88 13.42
CA PRO A 55 0.34 -0.54 14.24
C PRO A 55 -0.96 -0.66 13.43
N HIS A 56 -2.01 -1.19 14.07
CA HIS A 56 -3.36 -1.30 13.48
C HIS A 56 -3.44 -2.06 12.14
N ALA A 57 -2.48 -2.95 11.84
CA ALA A 57 -2.46 -3.69 10.58
C ALA A 57 -3.77 -4.48 10.30
N SER A 58 -4.42 -4.99 11.35
CA SER A 58 -5.72 -5.67 11.27
C SER A 58 -6.86 -4.78 10.78
N ASP A 59 -6.80 -3.49 11.12
CA ASP A 59 -7.84 -2.51 10.76
C ASP A 59 -7.55 -1.99 9.34
N LEU A 60 -6.28 -1.65 9.07
CA LEU A 60 -5.82 -1.11 7.80
C LEU A 60 -5.99 -2.10 6.63
N VAL A 61 -5.76 -3.40 6.85
CA VAL A 61 -5.88 -4.40 5.77
C VAL A 61 -7.31 -4.50 5.22
N HIS A 62 -8.32 -4.03 5.96
CA HIS A 62 -9.71 -4.02 5.52
C HIS A 62 -9.93 -3.15 4.27
N GLU A 63 -9.23 -2.01 4.17
CA GLU A 63 -9.31 -1.13 2.99
C GLU A 63 -8.78 -1.84 1.73
N ALA A 64 -7.63 -2.51 1.84
CA ALA A 64 -7.07 -3.29 0.75
C ALA A 64 -7.97 -4.48 0.37
N ALA A 65 -8.62 -5.12 1.35
CA ALA A 65 -9.56 -6.20 1.09
C ALA A 65 -10.77 -5.69 0.29
N LEU A 66 -11.34 -4.53 0.66
CA LEU A 66 -12.41 -3.88 -0.08
C LEU A 66 -11.98 -3.52 -1.51
N ALA A 67 -10.78 -2.95 -1.67
CA ALA A 67 -10.24 -2.59 -2.97
C ALA A 67 -10.08 -3.81 -3.89
N ILE A 68 -9.56 -4.93 -3.38
CA ILE A 68 -9.42 -6.19 -4.13
C ILE A 68 -10.81 -6.73 -4.52
N GLU A 69 -11.76 -6.76 -3.58
CA GLU A 69 -13.13 -7.25 -3.82
C GLU A 69 -13.86 -6.43 -4.90
N LYS A 70 -13.60 -5.12 -4.96
CA LYS A 70 -14.16 -4.22 -5.98
C LYS A 70 -13.33 -4.13 -7.25
N GLY A 71 -12.16 -4.78 -7.30
CA GLY A 71 -11.25 -4.74 -8.44
C GLY A 71 -10.69 -3.34 -8.71
N LEU A 72 -10.48 -2.54 -7.66
CA LEU A 72 -9.91 -1.20 -7.75
C LEU A 72 -8.43 -1.26 -8.13
N THR A 73 -7.98 -0.18 -8.75
CA THR A 73 -6.59 0.01 -9.16
C THR A 73 -5.74 0.63 -8.05
N ALA A 74 -4.41 0.51 -8.15
CA ALA A 74 -3.51 1.25 -7.27
C ALA A 74 -3.74 2.76 -7.38
N ARG A 75 -4.04 3.28 -8.58
CA ARG A 75 -4.42 4.70 -8.76
C ARG A 75 -5.70 5.09 -8.03
N ASP A 76 -6.72 4.23 -8.00
CA ASP A 76 -7.96 4.54 -7.28
C ASP A 76 -7.70 4.74 -5.78
N ILE A 77 -6.82 3.91 -5.20
CA ILE A 77 -6.40 4.01 -3.79
C ILE A 77 -5.56 5.27 -3.58
N ALA A 78 -4.56 5.52 -4.45
CA ALA A 78 -3.70 6.69 -4.37
C ALA A 78 -4.49 8.01 -4.45
N HIS A 79 -5.50 8.09 -5.32
CA HIS A 79 -6.33 9.27 -5.48
C HIS A 79 -7.44 9.41 -4.41
N MET A 80 -7.68 8.39 -3.60
CA MET A 80 -8.61 8.50 -2.48
C MET A 80 -8.03 9.44 -1.41
N ILE A 81 -8.83 10.40 -0.96
CA ILE A 81 -8.42 11.29 0.12
C ILE A 81 -8.36 10.49 1.44
N HIS A 82 -7.13 10.26 1.91
CA HIS A 82 -6.88 9.71 3.23
C HIS A 82 -6.82 10.86 4.25
N ALA A 83 -7.42 10.66 5.42
CA ALA A 83 -7.41 11.69 6.46
C ALA A 83 -5.99 11.89 7.01
N HIS A 84 -5.62 13.15 7.24
CA HIS A 84 -4.32 13.53 7.79
C HIS A 84 -4.45 14.14 9.21
N PRO A 85 -3.64 13.73 10.20
CA PRO A 85 -2.70 12.61 10.16
C PRO A 85 -3.35 11.27 10.58
N THR A 86 -3.22 10.22 9.76
CA THR A 86 -3.66 8.84 10.10
C THR A 86 -2.66 7.77 9.64
N LEU A 87 -2.83 6.53 10.13
CA LEU A 87 -2.03 5.40 9.66
C LEU A 87 -2.42 4.94 8.24
N ALA A 88 -3.66 5.24 7.82
CA ALA A 88 -4.18 4.87 6.51
C ALA A 88 -3.44 5.57 5.35
N GLU A 89 -2.85 6.75 5.60
CA GLU A 89 -1.95 7.40 4.65
C GLU A 89 -0.76 6.51 4.23
N GLY A 90 -0.38 5.51 5.03
CA GLY A 90 0.61 4.52 4.63
C GLY A 90 0.15 3.60 3.48
N ILE A 91 -1.16 3.37 3.33
CA ILE A 91 -1.75 2.66 2.18
C ILE A 91 -1.71 3.56 0.95
N MET A 92 -2.11 4.83 1.09
CA MET A 92 -2.03 5.85 0.04
C MET A 92 -0.63 5.95 -0.56
N GLU A 93 0.40 6.16 0.28
CA GLU A 93 1.78 6.31 -0.17
C GLU A 93 2.33 5.01 -0.79
N ALA A 94 1.95 3.84 -0.25
CA ALA A 94 2.31 2.58 -0.87
C ALA A 94 1.63 2.38 -2.23
N ALA A 95 0.44 2.94 -2.44
CA ALA A 95 -0.25 2.93 -3.73
C ALA A 95 0.40 3.89 -4.73
N GLU A 96 0.80 5.09 -4.29
CA GLU A 96 1.59 6.04 -5.09
C GLU A 96 2.95 5.46 -5.49
N ASP A 97 3.60 4.70 -4.60
CA ASP A 97 4.89 4.05 -4.86
C ASP A 97 4.79 2.92 -5.91
N VAL A 98 3.59 2.37 -6.17
CA VAL A 98 3.38 1.46 -7.33
C VAL A 98 3.75 2.16 -8.65
N HIS A 99 3.61 3.49 -8.68
CA HIS A 99 3.87 4.36 -9.83
C HIS A 99 5.04 5.33 -9.59
N ASP A 100 5.92 5.03 -8.62
CA ASP A 100 7.09 5.85 -8.25
C ASP A 100 6.77 7.34 -7.97
N SER A 101 5.54 7.59 -7.50
CA SER A 101 4.98 8.94 -7.32
C SER A 101 4.78 9.31 -5.84
N ALA A 102 5.19 8.43 -4.92
CA ALA A 102 5.10 8.65 -3.49
C ALA A 102 5.87 9.92 -3.05
N ILE A 103 5.29 10.69 -2.15
CA ILE A 103 5.77 12.03 -1.79
C ILE A 103 6.71 11.96 -0.59
N HIS A 104 6.40 11.09 0.39
CA HIS A 104 7.08 11.08 1.68
C HIS A 104 8.20 10.02 1.76
N MET A 105 8.76 9.62 0.62
CA MET A 105 9.88 8.68 0.56
C MET A 105 10.91 9.06 -0.51
N PRO A 106 12.17 8.61 -0.39
CA PRO A 106 13.16 8.77 -1.44
C PRO A 106 12.70 8.06 -2.74
N LYS A 107 13.00 8.68 -3.89
CA LYS A 107 12.73 8.07 -5.20
C LYS A 107 13.60 6.82 -5.41
N LYS A 108 13.06 5.83 -6.13
CA LYS A 108 13.74 4.58 -6.49
C LYS A 108 14.85 4.80 -7.52
#